data_AF-A0A7S2QG78-F1
#
_entry.id   AF-A0A7S2QG78-F1
#
_cell.length_a   1.000
_cell.length_b   1.000
_cell.length_c   1.000
_cell.angle_alpha   90.00
_cell.angle_beta   90.00
_cell.angle_gamma   90.00
#
_symmetry.space_group_name_H-M   'P 1'
#
loop_
_entity.id
_entity.type
_entity.pdbx_description
1 polymer ?
#
loop_
_entity_poly.entity_id
_entity_poly.type
_entity_poly.pdbx_seq_one_letter_code
_entity_poly.pdbx_strand_id
1 'polypeptide(L)'
;CKRRFYKAWHRSKQKAFTKYQKRWSDSSKGTDAPMAAEIERAKKYCQVIRAICHTQVSKVKIGQKKAQIKEIQINGGTTSAKVDFATGLFEQEIKVADVFSQDEMIDVIGVSKGKG
;
A
#
# COMPACT_ATOMS: atom_id res chain seq x y z
N CYS A 1 -8.89 1.71 -0.20
CA CYS A 1 -8.90 0.35 0.40
C CYS A 1 -9.75 0.14 1.68
N LYS A 2 -10.40 1.16 2.29
CA LYS A 2 -11.03 1.09 3.63
C LYS A 2 -11.99 -0.11 3.87
N ARG A 3 -12.67 -0.58 2.82
CA ARG A 3 -13.60 -1.73 2.90
C ARG A 3 -12.95 -3.05 3.32
N ARG A 4 -11.63 -3.20 3.19
CA ARG A 4 -10.89 -4.39 3.65
C ARG A 4 -10.97 -4.57 5.16
N PHE A 5 -10.96 -3.48 5.91
CA PHE A 5 -10.94 -3.47 7.38
C PHE A 5 -12.31 -3.73 8.02
N TYR A 6 -13.33 -4.05 7.23
CA TYR A 6 -14.68 -4.33 7.71
C TYR A 6 -15.21 -5.66 7.17
N LYS A 7 -15.78 -6.47 8.06
CA LYS A 7 -16.63 -7.60 7.67
C LYS A 7 -17.97 -7.10 7.11
N ALA A 8 -18.67 -6.25 7.86
CA ALA A 8 -19.95 -5.65 7.47
C ALA A 8 -19.84 -4.15 7.15
N TRP A 9 -19.45 -3.81 5.91
CA TRP A 9 -19.23 -2.42 5.48
C TRP A 9 -20.47 -1.52 5.68
N HIS A 10 -21.63 -1.94 5.17
CA HIS A 10 -22.86 -1.15 5.15
C HIS A 10 -23.43 -0.85 6.54
N ARG A 11 -23.18 -1.71 7.52
CA ARG A 11 -23.63 -1.52 8.91
C ARG A 11 -22.63 -0.73 9.76
N SER A 12 -21.40 -0.55 9.26
CA SER A 12 -20.35 0.13 10.00
C SER A 12 -20.46 1.65 9.88
N LYS A 13 -19.89 2.38 10.84
CA LYS A 13 -19.70 3.84 10.74
C LYS A 13 -18.51 4.25 9.86
N GLN A 14 -17.81 3.28 9.25
CA GLN A 14 -16.73 3.49 8.27
C GLN A 14 -15.59 4.42 8.76
N LYS A 15 -15.29 4.41 10.06
CA LYS A 15 -14.29 5.29 10.71
C LYS A 15 -12.82 4.84 10.56
N ALA A 16 -12.50 3.94 9.63
CA ALA A 16 -11.13 3.47 9.42
C ALA A 16 -10.24 4.64 8.97
N PHE A 17 -9.12 4.80 9.66
CA PHE A 17 -8.10 5.83 9.43
C PHE A 17 -8.57 7.29 9.59
N THR A 18 -9.78 7.57 10.08
CA THR A 18 -10.25 8.98 10.19
C THR A 18 -9.39 9.82 11.13
N LYS A 19 -8.98 9.28 12.28
CA LYS A 19 -8.05 9.96 13.20
C LYS A 19 -6.65 10.12 12.61
N TYR A 20 -6.19 9.13 11.85
CA TYR A 20 -4.87 9.15 11.21
C TYR A 20 -4.82 10.22 10.11
N GLN A 21 -5.85 10.27 9.27
CA GLN A 21 -6.02 11.32 8.25
C GLN A 21 -6.15 12.71 8.87
N LYS A 22 -6.86 12.83 10.00
CA LYS A 22 -6.97 14.10 10.74
C LYS A 22 -5.61 14.55 11.29
N ARG A 23 -4.84 13.65 11.92
CA ARG A 23 -3.48 13.96 12.38
C ARG A 23 -2.62 14.46 11.23
N TRP A 24 -2.69 13.82 10.06
CA TRP A 24 -1.98 14.27 8.86
C TRP A 24 -2.39 15.69 8.44
N SER A 25 -3.69 15.95 8.31
CA SER A 25 -4.20 17.27 7.88
C SER A 25 -3.92 18.40 8.87
N ASP A 26 -3.83 18.07 10.16
CA ASP A 26 -3.55 19.04 11.21
C ASP A 26 -2.03 19.32 11.28
N SER A 27 -1.19 18.30 11.18
CA SER A 27 0.27 18.45 11.12
C SER A 27 0.75 19.15 9.85
N SER A 28 0.10 18.94 8.70
CA SER A 28 0.43 19.66 7.46
C SER A 28 0.17 21.17 7.51
N LYS A 29 -0.52 21.67 8.56
CA LYS A 29 -0.76 23.10 8.80
C LYS A 29 0.26 23.71 9.77
N GLY A 30 1.07 22.89 10.44
CA GLY A 30 2.18 23.34 11.27
C GLY A 30 3.51 23.32 10.51
N THR A 31 4.60 23.63 11.20
CA THR A 31 5.98 23.56 10.66
C THR A 31 6.53 22.13 10.58
N ASP A 32 5.95 21.19 11.32
CA ASP A 32 6.44 19.81 11.40
C ASP A 32 5.87 18.93 10.28
N ALA A 33 6.77 18.39 9.45
CA ALA A 33 6.39 17.44 8.41
C ALA A 33 5.76 16.18 9.05
N PRO A 34 4.50 15.85 8.72
CA PRO A 34 3.87 14.67 9.28
C PRO A 34 4.63 13.39 8.87
N MET A 35 4.78 12.48 9.83
CA MET A 35 5.52 11.20 9.70
C MET A 35 7.05 11.32 9.55
N ALA A 36 7.66 12.50 9.64
CA ALA A 36 9.12 12.65 9.51
C ALA A 36 9.91 11.75 10.47
N ALA A 37 9.51 11.70 11.74
CA ALA A 37 10.14 10.82 12.75
C ALA A 37 10.01 9.33 12.39
N GLU A 38 8.89 8.94 11.78
CA GLU A 38 8.62 7.55 11.43
C GLU A 38 9.38 7.14 10.17
N ILE A 39 9.51 8.06 9.22
CA ILE A 39 10.34 7.93 8.03
C ILE A 39 11.82 7.85 8.42
N GLU A 40 12.32 8.75 9.28
CA GLU A 40 13.70 8.69 9.77
C GLU A 40 13.99 7.39 10.52
N ARG A 41 13.05 6.93 11.36
CA ARG A 41 13.18 5.66 12.06
C ARG A 41 13.29 4.49 11.08
N ALA A 42 12.48 4.49 10.02
CA ALA A 42 12.57 3.48 8.98
C ALA A 42 13.92 3.53 8.26
N LYS A 43 14.41 4.72 7.91
CA LYS A 43 15.73 4.89 7.28
C LYS A 43 16.88 4.42 8.17
N LYS A 44 16.80 4.68 9.47
CA LYS A 44 17.88 4.39 10.43
C LYS A 44 17.97 2.92 10.84
N TYR A 45 16.82 2.25 11.04
CA TYR A 45 16.80 0.93 11.68
C TYR A 45 16.34 -0.21 10.78
N CYS A 46 15.55 0.05 9.73
CA CYS A 46 15.02 -1.04 8.92
C CYS A 46 16.08 -1.59 7.95
N GLN A 47 16.16 -2.92 7.86
CA GLN A 47 17.00 -3.60 6.88
C GLN A 47 16.23 -3.88 5.57
N VAL A 48 14.93 -4.15 5.70
CA VAL A 48 14.04 -4.47 4.59
C VAL A 48 12.87 -3.49 4.63
N ILE A 49 12.56 -2.91 3.48
CA ILE A 49 11.42 -2.03 3.28
C ILE A 49 10.41 -2.73 2.38
N ARG A 50 9.16 -2.81 2.82
CA ARG A 50 8.02 -3.36 2.06
C ARG A 50 6.96 -2.28 1.91
N ALA A 51 6.52 -2.04 0.68
CA ALA A 51 5.43 -1.14 0.39
C ALA A 51 4.08 -1.87 0.54
N ILE A 52 3.11 -1.20 1.16
CA ILE A 52 1.73 -1.69 1.23
C ILE A 52 0.99 -1.17 -0.01
N CYS A 53 0.60 -2.08 -0.89
CA CYS A 53 -0.11 -1.78 -2.12
C CYS A 53 -1.52 -2.38 -2.10
N HIS A 54 -2.44 -1.83 -2.89
CA HIS A 54 -3.77 -2.42 -3.04
C HIS A 54 -4.28 -2.41 -4.47
N THR A 55 -5.05 -3.43 -4.83
CA THR A 55 -5.68 -3.55 -6.16
C THR A 55 -6.83 -2.57 -6.33
N GLN A 56 -7.03 -2.04 -7.54
CA GLN A 56 -8.20 -1.23 -7.91
C GLN A 56 -9.36 -2.11 -8.40
N VAL A 57 -10.02 -2.81 -7.48
CA VAL A 57 -11.08 -3.79 -7.83
C VAL A 57 -12.30 -3.20 -8.53
N SER A 58 -12.53 -1.89 -8.44
CA SER A 58 -13.62 -1.22 -9.18
C SER A 58 -13.37 -1.16 -10.69
N LYS A 59 -12.11 -1.27 -11.14
CA LYS A 59 -11.76 -1.30 -12.56
C LYS A 59 -12.04 -2.66 -13.22
N VAL A 60 -12.33 -3.71 -12.43
CA VAL A 60 -12.60 -5.07 -12.93
C VAL A 60 -14.05 -5.49 -12.68
N LYS A 61 -14.68 -6.16 -13.65
CA LYS A 61 -16.11 -6.53 -13.62
C LYS A 61 -16.38 -7.86 -12.92
N ILE A 62 -15.85 -8.04 -11.70
CA ILE A 62 -15.97 -9.30 -10.93
C ILE A 62 -16.98 -9.23 -9.77
N GLY A 63 -17.71 -8.11 -9.62
CA GLY A 63 -18.69 -7.89 -8.54
C GLY A 63 -18.10 -7.62 -7.14
N GLN A 64 -16.86 -8.06 -6.87
CA GLN A 64 -16.16 -7.79 -5.62
C GLN A 64 -15.75 -6.31 -5.50
N LYS A 65 -16.24 -5.64 -4.45
CA LYS A 65 -15.90 -4.23 -4.14
C LYS A 65 -14.79 -4.06 -3.09
N LYS A 66 -14.27 -5.16 -2.54
CA LYS A 66 -13.24 -5.17 -1.50
C LYS A 66 -11.86 -5.37 -2.12
N ALA A 67 -11.02 -4.33 -2.08
CA ALA A 67 -9.65 -4.41 -2.59
C ALA A 67 -8.80 -5.45 -1.84
N GLN A 68 -7.89 -6.10 -2.57
CA GLN A 68 -6.83 -6.92 -2.00
C GLN A 68 -5.67 -6.00 -1.60
N ILE A 69 -5.15 -6.16 -0.38
CA ILE A 69 -3.98 -5.43 0.14
C ILE A 69 -2.83 -6.43 0.22
N LYS A 70 -1.66 -6.06 -0.28
CA LYS A 70 -0.44 -6.87 -0.24
C LYS A 70 0.76 -6.02 0.14
N GLU A 71 1.73 -6.64 0.78
CA GLU A 71 3.05 -6.07 0.99
C GLU A 71 4.00 -6.55 -0.10
N ILE A 72 4.72 -5.64 -0.72
CA ILE A 72 5.68 -5.92 -1.79
C ILE A 72 7.03 -5.36 -1.35
N GLN A 73 8.07 -6.19 -1.36
CA GLN A 73 9.41 -5.74 -1.00
C GLN A 73 9.99 -4.82 -2.07
N ILE A 74 10.57 -3.70 -1.65
CA ILE A 74 11.32 -2.82 -2.54
C ILE A 74 12.76 -3.30 -2.58
N ASN A 75 13.20 -3.67 -3.79
CA ASN A 75 14.55 -4.14 -4.06
C ASN A 75 15.39 -3.02 -4.70
N GLY A 76 16.72 -3.20 -4.70
CA GLY A 76 17.68 -2.22 -5.21
C GLY A 76 17.94 -1.04 -4.27
N GLY A 77 19.11 -0.39 -4.42
CA GLY A 77 19.49 0.80 -3.66
C GLY A 77 19.70 0.61 -2.16
N THR A 78 19.96 1.72 -1.45
CA THR A 78 20.10 1.77 0.01
C THR A 78 18.74 1.80 0.71
N THR A 79 18.68 1.46 2.00
CA THR A 79 17.44 1.55 2.79
C THR A 79 16.80 2.94 2.69
N SER A 80 17.60 4.01 2.76
CA SER A 80 17.04 5.38 2.62
C SER A 80 16.37 5.57 1.27
N ALA A 81 17.04 5.21 0.18
CA ALA A 81 16.49 5.34 -1.16
C ALA A 81 15.19 4.54 -1.33
N LYS A 82 15.09 3.35 -0.72
CA LYS A 82 13.85 2.56 -0.72
C LYS A 82 12.71 3.25 0.01
N VAL A 83 12.98 3.86 1.15
CA VAL A 83 11.98 4.63 1.91
C VAL A 83 11.53 5.85 1.09
N ASP A 84 12.47 6.58 0.51
CA ASP A 84 12.19 7.77 -0.31
C ASP A 84 11.33 7.39 -1.53
N PHE A 85 11.70 6.32 -2.23
CA PHE A 85 10.91 5.76 -3.32
C PHE A 85 9.48 5.39 -2.90
N ALA A 86 9.31 4.69 -1.78
CA ALA A 86 7.99 4.34 -1.26
C ALA A 86 7.14 5.58 -0.94
N THR A 87 7.73 6.58 -0.29
CA THR A 87 7.03 7.82 0.08
C THR A 87 6.66 8.68 -1.12
N GLY A 88 7.52 8.72 -2.15
CA GLY A 88 7.22 9.43 -3.40
C GLY A 88 6.05 8.84 -4.18
N LEU A 89 5.76 7.55 -3.99
CA LEU A 89 4.67 6.83 -4.66
C LEU A 89 3.37 6.79 -3.84
N PHE A 90 3.29 7.50 -2.71
CA PHE A 90 2.06 7.53 -1.91
C PHE A 90 0.87 8.08 -2.69
N GLU A 91 -0.25 7.34 -2.62
CA GLU A 91 -1.51 7.62 -3.33
C GLU A 91 -1.39 7.68 -4.87
N GLN A 92 -0.24 7.29 -5.44
CA GLN A 92 -0.04 7.18 -6.88
C GLN A 92 -0.34 5.77 -7.41
N GLU A 93 -0.71 5.68 -8.69
CA GLU A 93 -0.92 4.40 -9.37
C GLU A 93 0.39 3.90 -9.98
N ILE A 94 0.74 2.64 -9.71
CA ILE A 94 1.88 1.94 -10.31
C ILE A 94 1.34 1.01 -11.39
N LYS A 95 1.88 1.09 -12.61
CA LYS A 95 1.47 0.21 -13.71
C LYS A 95 2.29 -1.07 -13.72
N VAL A 96 1.72 -2.13 -14.29
CA VAL A 96 2.40 -3.43 -14.44
C VAL A 96 3.66 -3.30 -15.33
N ALA A 97 3.61 -2.45 -16.35
CA ALA A 97 4.73 -2.19 -17.25
C ALA A 97 5.93 -1.50 -16.56
N ASP A 98 5.73 -0.87 -15.40
CA ASP A 98 6.82 -0.27 -14.62
C ASP A 98 7.53 -1.32 -13.73
N VAL A 99 6.95 -2.52 -13.59
CA VAL A 99 7.42 -3.59 -12.70
C VAL A 99 7.96 -4.79 -13.47
N PHE A 100 7.31 -5.17 -14.55
CA PHE A 100 7.68 -6.34 -15.36
C PHE A 100 7.92 -5.95 -16.81
N SER A 101 8.84 -6.69 -17.43
CA SER A 101 9.20 -6.55 -18.84
C SER A 101 8.61 -7.69 -19.68
N GLN A 102 8.53 -7.46 -21.01
CA GLN A 102 8.10 -8.51 -21.93
C GLN A 102 9.12 -9.66 -21.92
N ASP A 103 8.63 -10.90 -21.99
CA ASP A 103 9.42 -12.14 -21.99
C ASP A 103 10.22 -12.40 -20.69
N GLU A 104 9.89 -11.70 -19.61
CA GLU A 104 10.44 -11.94 -18.28
C GLU A 104 9.87 -13.23 -17.65
N MET A 105 10.75 -14.08 -17.14
CA MET A 105 10.37 -15.29 -16.41
C MET A 105 9.88 -14.93 -15.01
N ILE A 106 8.60 -15.20 -14.73
CA ILE A 106 7.96 -14.88 -13.45
C ILE A 106 7.29 -16.09 -12.80
N ASP A 107 7.21 -16.08 -11.48
CA ASP A 107 6.47 -17.06 -10.70
C ASP A 107 5.01 -16.65 -10.49
N VAL A 108 4.09 -17.62 -10.54
CA VAL A 108 2.66 -17.40 -10.27
C VAL A 108 2.28 -18.03 -8.93
N ILE A 109 1.91 -17.19 -7.96
CA ILE A 109 1.48 -17.63 -6.62
C ILE A 109 -0.01 -17.34 -6.45
N GLY A 110 -0.80 -18.40 -6.26
CA GLY A 110 -2.25 -18.32 -6.09
C GLY A 110 -2.85 -19.55 -5.40
N VAL A 111 -4.15 -19.50 -5.14
CA VAL A 111 -4.91 -20.63 -4.59
C VAL A 111 -5.57 -21.39 -5.74
N SER A 112 -5.48 -22.72 -5.71
CA SER A 112 -6.07 -23.60 -6.73
C SER A 112 -7.58 -23.76 -6.56
N LYS A 113 -8.24 -24.34 -7.57
CA LYS A 113 -9.67 -24.65 -7.52
C LYS A 113 -9.94 -25.77 -6.51
N GLY A 114 -10.71 -25.48 -5.47
CA GLY A 114 -11.19 -26.49 -4.51
C GLY A 114 -12.14 -27.49 -5.17
N LYS A 115 -12.09 -28.76 -4.71
CA LYS A 115 -12.92 -29.87 -5.21
C LYS A 115 -13.85 -30.48 -4.15
N GLY A 116 -13.89 -29.88 -2.96
CA GLY A 116 -14.48 -30.47 -1.75
C GLY A 116 -13.46 -30.47 -0.63
#